data_AF-A0A7S3TUK7-F1
#
_entry.id   AF-A0A7S3TUK7-F1
#
_cell.length_a   1.000
_cell.length_b   1.000
_cell.length_c   1.000
_cell.angle_alpha   90.00
_cell.angle_beta   90.00
_cell.angle_gamma   90.00
#
_symmetry.space_group_name_H-M   'P 1'
#
loop_
_entity.id
_entity.type
_entity.pdbx_description
1 polymer ?
#
loop_
_entity_poly.entity_id
_entity_poly.type
_entity_poly.pdbx_seq_one_letter_code
_entity_poly.pdbx_strand_id
1 'polypeptide(L)'
;LVFTTLSESFLESEFGHEWDHKAPVEMVKWATQDHAESKDQQLVVLTQVLAHELTMGYENCENIRLLTVGQEAVLNLKHAHELIDSCKDGYLRLGLQHNQVLILKADAAHAATPEVLEKHGIPAAMSA
;
A
#
# COMPACT_ATOMS: atom_id res chain seq x y z
N LEU A 1 -4.50 -5.49 -3.78
CA LEU A 1 -3.95 -4.61 -2.71
C LEU A 1 -3.95 -3.19 -3.26
N VAL A 2 -4.47 -2.21 -2.53
CA VAL A 2 -4.52 -0.82 -3.01
C VAL A 2 -3.48 0.00 -2.27
N PHE A 3 -2.47 0.50 -3.00
CA PHE A 3 -1.42 1.34 -2.46
C PHE A 3 -1.60 2.79 -2.90
N THR A 4 -1.36 3.72 -2.00
CA THR A 4 -1.30 5.15 -2.31
C THR A 4 -0.22 5.84 -1.48
N THR A 5 0.02 7.12 -1.75
CA THR A 5 0.85 7.97 -0.91
C THR A 5 0.01 8.61 0.19
N LEU A 6 0.55 8.64 1.41
CA LEU A 6 -0.03 9.42 2.49
C LEU A 6 0.14 10.92 2.18
N SER A 7 -0.97 11.65 2.21
CA SER A 7 -1.02 13.10 2.05
C SER A 7 -2.13 13.68 2.93
N GLU A 8 -2.10 14.98 3.18
CA GLU A 8 -3.19 15.67 3.89
C GLU A 8 -4.53 15.50 3.16
N SER A 9 -4.54 15.61 1.83
CA SER A 9 -5.77 15.39 1.04
C SER A 9 -6.30 13.97 1.15
N PHE A 10 -5.43 12.97 1.23
CA PHE A 10 -5.85 11.58 1.49
C PHE A 10 -6.47 11.45 2.88
N LEU A 11 -5.84 12.02 3.91
CA LEU A 11 -6.35 11.99 5.28
C LEU A 11 -7.70 12.70 5.41
N GLU A 12 -7.84 13.85 4.76
CA GLU A 12 -9.11 14.59 4.72
C GLU A 12 -10.21 13.81 3.98
N SER A 13 -9.86 13.10 2.91
CA SER A 13 -10.80 12.24 2.17
C SER A 13 -11.27 11.06 3.01
N GLU A 14 -10.36 10.38 3.71
CA GLU A 14 -10.68 9.16 4.47
C GLU A 14 -11.33 9.44 5.84
N PHE A 15 -10.90 10.52 6.52
CA PHE A 15 -11.28 10.80 7.91
C PHE A 15 -12.03 12.12 8.10
N GLY A 16 -12.22 12.90 7.03
CA GLY A 16 -12.89 14.21 7.02
C GLY A 16 -12.00 15.38 7.45
N HIS A 17 -12.57 16.58 7.53
CA HIS A 17 -11.84 17.81 7.86
C HIS A 17 -11.10 17.77 9.21
N GLU A 18 -11.57 16.99 10.18
CA GLU A 18 -10.94 16.80 11.50
C GLU A 18 -10.13 15.49 11.56
N TRP A 19 -9.43 15.16 10.46
CA TRP A 19 -8.66 13.93 10.34
C TRP A 19 -7.57 13.81 11.41
N ASP A 20 -7.06 14.93 11.91
CA ASP A 20 -6.06 14.99 12.97
C ASP A 20 -6.56 14.42 14.32
N HIS A 21 -7.89 14.36 14.51
CA HIS A 21 -8.54 13.76 15.68
C HIS A 21 -9.18 12.39 15.41
N LYS A 22 -9.35 12.01 14.14
CA LYS A 22 -10.10 10.81 13.72
C LYS A 22 -9.24 9.73 13.08
N ALA A 23 -8.15 10.11 12.41
CA ALA A 23 -7.23 9.19 11.77
C ALA A 23 -6.39 8.44 12.82
N PRO A 24 -5.83 7.27 12.47
CA PRO A 24 -4.87 6.57 13.32
C PRO A 24 -3.72 7.50 13.74
N VAL A 25 -3.38 7.48 15.04
CA VAL A 25 -2.37 8.36 15.65
C VAL A 25 -1.04 8.32 14.89
N GLU A 26 -0.66 7.14 14.38
CA GLU A 26 0.58 6.97 13.62
C GLU A 26 0.53 7.69 12.27
N MET A 27 -0.61 7.68 11.57
CA MET A 27 -0.78 8.40 10.30
C MET A 27 -0.77 9.91 10.51
N VAL A 28 -1.43 10.40 11.56
CA VAL A 28 -1.39 11.82 11.95
C VAL A 28 0.05 12.23 12.25
N LYS A 29 0.76 11.40 13.01
CA LYS A 29 2.18 11.63 13.32
C LYS A 29 3.02 11.69 12.05
N TRP A 30 2.81 10.80 11.09
CA TRP A 30 3.61 10.83 9.87
C TRP A 30 3.35 12.07 9.02
N ALA A 31 2.09 12.47 8.89
CA ALA A 31 1.73 13.65 8.12
C ALA A 31 2.24 14.96 8.75
N THR A 32 2.33 15.03 10.09
CA THR A 32 2.63 16.28 10.81
C THR A 32 4.05 16.38 11.34
N GLN A 33 4.74 15.27 11.56
CA GLN A 33 6.05 15.23 12.24
C GLN A 33 7.15 14.54 11.42
N ASP A 34 6.81 13.68 10.46
CA ASP A 34 7.83 13.00 9.65
C ASP A 34 8.40 13.98 8.64
N HIS A 35 9.73 14.00 8.54
CA HIS A 35 10.44 14.83 7.58
C HIS A 35 11.05 13.93 6.51
N ALA A 36 10.83 14.26 5.25
CA ALA A 36 11.45 13.53 4.16
C ALA A 36 12.99 13.63 4.24
N GLU A 37 13.67 12.49 4.24
CA GLU A 37 15.14 12.41 4.24
C GLU A 37 15.71 12.67 2.84
N SER A 38 14.88 12.53 1.80
CA SER A 38 15.24 12.83 0.40
C SER A 38 14.08 13.49 -0.35
N LYS A 39 14.39 14.15 -1.48
CA LYS A 39 13.41 14.93 -2.26
C LYS A 39 12.25 14.09 -2.81
N ASP A 40 12.50 12.82 -3.11
CA ASP A 40 11.53 11.94 -3.75
C ASP A 40 10.88 10.96 -2.77
N GLN A 41 11.14 11.08 -1.47
CA GLN A 41 10.62 10.16 -0.46
C GLN A 41 9.12 10.37 -0.27
N GLN A 42 8.37 9.27 -0.29
CA GLN A 42 6.93 9.27 -0.04
C GLN A 42 6.58 8.15 0.93
N LEU A 43 5.59 8.43 1.78
CA LEU A 43 5.02 7.44 2.68
C LEU A 43 3.99 6.62 1.91
N VAL A 44 4.34 5.38 1.58
CA VAL A 44 3.43 4.46 0.89
C VAL A 44 2.58 3.72 1.91
N VAL A 45 1.26 3.75 1.72
CA VAL A 45 0.29 3.09 2.59
C VAL A 45 -0.55 2.09 1.79
N LEU A 46 -0.78 0.92 2.38
CA LEU A 46 -1.81 -0.02 1.97
C LEU A 46 -3.12 0.48 2.56
N THR A 47 -4.00 1.02 1.73
CA THR A 47 -5.27 1.60 2.20
C THR A 47 -6.29 0.51 2.46
N GLN A 48 -6.39 -0.44 1.54
CA GLN A 48 -7.35 -1.55 1.62
C GLN A 48 -6.88 -2.78 0.84
N VAL A 49 -7.45 -3.92 1.20
CA VAL A 49 -7.30 -5.19 0.51
C VAL A 49 -8.58 -5.53 -0.24
N LEU A 50 -8.50 -5.54 -1.58
CA LEU A 50 -9.60 -6.01 -2.42
C LEU A 50 -9.77 -7.53 -2.26
N ALA A 51 -11.02 -7.96 -2.09
CA ALA A 51 -11.36 -9.33 -1.71
C ALA A 51 -11.16 -10.32 -2.86
N HIS A 52 -10.22 -11.24 -2.67
CA HIS A 52 -9.86 -12.29 -3.62
C HIS A 52 -9.37 -13.53 -2.86
N GLU A 53 -9.43 -14.72 -3.47
CA GLU A 53 -8.96 -15.97 -2.83
C GLU A 53 -7.47 -15.89 -2.42
N LEU A 54 -6.68 -15.13 -3.19
CA LEU A 54 -5.26 -14.89 -2.92
C LEU A 54 -5.00 -13.97 -1.72
N THR A 55 -5.96 -13.10 -1.37
CA THR A 55 -5.81 -12.13 -0.28
C THR A 55 -6.48 -12.59 1.02
N MET A 56 -6.97 -13.83 1.03
CA MET A 56 -7.60 -14.44 2.20
C MET A 56 -6.65 -14.47 3.40
N GLY A 57 -7.12 -13.99 4.55
CA GLY A 57 -6.35 -13.80 5.78
C GLY A 57 -5.67 -12.43 5.92
N TYR A 58 -5.70 -11.59 4.88
CA TYR A 58 -5.16 -10.22 4.90
C TYR A 58 -6.24 -9.14 4.81
N GLU A 59 -7.52 -9.49 4.95
CA GLU A 59 -8.66 -8.59 4.71
C GLU A 59 -8.67 -7.40 5.66
N ASN A 60 -8.11 -7.55 6.86
CA ASN A 60 -8.05 -6.50 7.88
C ASN A 60 -6.77 -5.63 7.77
N CYS A 61 -5.95 -5.81 6.73
CA CYS A 61 -4.79 -4.96 6.49
C CYS A 61 -5.22 -3.66 5.81
N GLU A 62 -5.62 -2.68 6.60
CA GLU A 62 -6.06 -1.36 6.12
C GLU A 62 -5.22 -0.24 6.74
N ASN A 63 -5.07 0.86 6.00
CA ASN A 63 -4.39 2.08 6.44
C ASN A 63 -3.03 1.85 7.13
N ILE A 64 -2.23 0.94 6.58
CA ILE A 64 -0.96 0.50 7.15
C ILE A 64 0.21 0.83 6.21
N ARG A 65 1.30 1.34 6.77
CA ARG A 65 2.49 1.74 6.00
C ARG A 65 3.21 0.52 5.42
N LEU A 66 3.58 0.61 4.14
CA LEU A 66 4.49 -0.31 3.46
C LEU A 66 5.94 0.14 3.71
N LEU A 67 6.75 -0.75 4.28
CA LEU A 67 8.15 -0.47 4.64
C LEU A 67 9.12 -1.11 3.66
N THR A 68 8.88 -2.35 3.26
CA THR A 68 9.80 -3.11 2.40
C THR A 68 9.08 -3.95 1.37
N VAL A 69 9.65 -4.10 0.18
CA VAL A 69 9.27 -5.11 -0.81
C VAL A 69 10.45 -6.08 -0.96
N GLY A 70 10.23 -7.36 -0.70
CA GLY A 70 11.30 -8.34 -0.60
C GLY A 70 12.25 -8.01 0.55
N GLN A 71 13.48 -7.64 0.20
CA GLN A 71 14.54 -7.20 1.12
C GLN A 71 14.83 -5.69 1.03
N GLU A 72 14.18 -4.97 0.11
CA GLU A 72 14.48 -3.57 -0.20
C GLU A 72 13.49 -2.63 0.50
N ALA A 73 14.02 -1.51 1.01
CA ALA A 73 13.22 -0.46 1.64
C ALA A 73 12.49 0.37 0.58
N VAL A 74 11.21 0.63 0.82
CA VAL A 74 10.39 1.44 -0.08
C VAL A 74 10.72 2.91 0.10
N LEU A 75 11.05 3.57 -1.01
CA LEU A 75 11.37 4.99 -1.04
C LEU A 75 10.11 5.83 -1.32
N ASN A 76 9.35 5.41 -2.33
CA ASN A 76 8.14 6.08 -2.79
C ASN A 76 7.24 5.11 -3.57
N LEU A 77 6.05 5.58 -4.00
CA LEU A 77 5.05 4.72 -4.62
C LEU A 77 5.53 4.14 -5.97
N LYS A 78 6.28 4.93 -6.74
CA LYS A 78 6.86 4.47 -8.00
C LYS A 78 7.89 3.36 -7.76
N HIS A 79 8.79 3.55 -6.79
CA HIS A 79 9.77 2.54 -6.41
C HIS A 79 9.10 1.26 -5.90
N ALA A 80 8.04 1.37 -5.10
CA ALA A 80 7.26 0.22 -4.66
C ALA A 80 6.67 -0.57 -5.85
N HIS A 81 6.12 0.13 -6.85
CA HIS A 81 5.61 -0.51 -8.05
C HIS A 81 6.71 -1.24 -8.83
N GLU A 82 7.87 -0.61 -9.05
CA GLU A 82 9.01 -1.23 -9.74
C GLU A 82 9.50 -2.50 -9.03
N LEU A 83 9.59 -2.48 -7.70
CA LEU A 83 9.97 -3.65 -6.90
C LEU A 83 8.93 -4.77 -6.98
N ILE A 84 7.63 -4.44 -6.96
CA ILE A 84 6.55 -5.42 -7.10
C ILE A 84 6.55 -6.02 -8.51
N ASP A 85 6.64 -5.17 -9.54
CA ASP A 85 6.59 -5.60 -10.94
C ASP A 85 7.82 -6.43 -11.31
N SER A 86 9.01 -6.11 -10.80
CA SER A 86 10.22 -6.92 -11.05
C SER A 86 10.15 -8.33 -10.43
N CYS A 87 9.33 -8.53 -9.40
CA CYS A 87 9.12 -9.82 -8.76
C CYS A 87 8.14 -10.69 -9.56
N LYS A 88 8.64 -11.44 -10.56
CA LYS A 88 7.80 -12.29 -11.42
C LYS A 88 7.61 -13.73 -10.91
N ASP A 89 8.54 -14.23 -10.11
CA ASP A 89 8.55 -15.62 -9.65
C ASP A 89 8.68 -15.72 -8.12
N GLY A 90 8.22 -16.83 -7.56
CA GLY A 90 8.32 -17.11 -6.12
C GLY A 90 7.27 -16.34 -5.30
N TYR A 91 7.75 -15.60 -4.29
CA TYR A 91 6.89 -14.94 -3.31
C TYR A 91 7.14 -13.44 -3.25
N LEU A 92 6.07 -12.67 -3.45
CA LEU A 92 6.05 -11.26 -3.17
C LEU A 92 5.88 -11.07 -1.66
N ARG A 93 6.96 -10.63 -0.99
CA ARG A 93 6.98 -10.35 0.45
C ARG A 93 6.86 -8.85 0.69
N LEU A 94 5.79 -8.42 1.32
CA LEU A 94 5.55 -7.02 1.68
C LEU A 94 5.69 -6.87 3.20
N GLY A 95 6.71 -6.14 3.62
CA GLY A 95 6.91 -5.77 5.02
C GLY A 95 6.08 -4.54 5.33
N LEU A 96 5.13 -4.69 6.24
CA LEU A 96 4.24 -3.65 6.70
C LEU A 96 4.64 -3.19 8.10
N GLN A 97 3.98 -2.15 8.58
CA GLN A 97 4.12 -1.70 9.95
C GLN A 97 3.76 -2.78 10.99
N HIS A 98 4.12 -2.52 12.25
CA HIS A 98 3.87 -3.41 13.39
C HIS A 98 4.46 -4.81 13.20
N ASN A 99 5.56 -4.88 12.44
CA ASN A 99 6.24 -6.14 12.09
C ASN A 99 5.31 -7.13 11.36
N GLN A 100 4.24 -6.64 10.72
CA GLN A 100 3.37 -7.45 9.88
C GLN A 100 4.04 -7.74 8.53
N VAL A 101 3.76 -8.91 7.99
CA VAL A 101 4.29 -9.32 6.69
C VAL A 101 3.16 -9.94 5.89
N LEU A 102 2.92 -9.39 4.70
CA LEU A 102 1.97 -9.92 3.73
C LEU A 102 2.75 -10.66 2.64
N ILE A 103 2.45 -11.94 2.43
CA ILE A 103 3.12 -12.78 1.44
C ILE A 103 2.09 -13.29 0.44
N LEU A 104 2.36 -13.06 -0.85
CA LEU A 104 1.59 -13.59 -1.97
C LEU A 104 2.50 -14.37 -2.92
N LYS A 105 1.95 -15.35 -3.63
CA LYS A 105 2.67 -15.98 -4.74
C LYS A 105 2.73 -14.99 -5.90
N ALA A 106 3.93 -14.66 -6.38
CA ALA A 106 4.16 -13.53 -7.28
C ALA A 106 3.43 -13.69 -8.62
N ASP A 107 3.59 -14.83 -9.27
CA ASP A 107 2.93 -15.19 -10.54
C ASP A 107 1.39 -15.12 -10.42
N ALA A 108 0.83 -15.70 -9.36
CA ALA A 108 -0.61 -15.70 -9.13
C ALA A 108 -1.16 -14.30 -8.85
N ALA A 109 -0.45 -13.48 -8.07
CA ALA A 109 -0.86 -12.10 -7.77
C ALA A 109 -0.92 -11.24 -9.05
N HIS A 110 0.08 -11.37 -9.93
CA HIS A 110 0.07 -10.68 -11.22
C HIS A 110 -1.08 -11.18 -12.11
N ALA A 111 -1.29 -12.49 -12.18
CA ALA A 111 -2.33 -13.10 -13.00
C ALA A 111 -3.76 -12.73 -12.54
N ALA A 112 -3.98 -12.58 -11.23
CA ALA A 112 -5.28 -12.25 -10.66
C ALA A 112 -5.63 -10.75 -10.72
N THR A 113 -4.64 -9.87 -10.97
CA THR A 113 -4.86 -8.43 -10.95
C THR A 113 -5.96 -7.96 -11.92
N PRO A 114 -6.01 -8.40 -13.18
CA PRO A 114 -7.08 -8.01 -14.10
C PRO A 114 -8.48 -8.42 -13.63
N GLU A 115 -8.61 -9.65 -13.10
CA GLU A 115 -9.88 -10.17 -12.56
C GLU A 115 -10.36 -9.36 -11.36
N VAL A 116 -9.44 -9.04 -10.43
CA VAL A 116 -9.76 -8.21 -9.26
C VAL A 116 -10.22 -6.81 -9.68
N LEU A 117 -9.56 -6.19 -10.67
CA LEU A 117 -9.95 -4.87 -11.16
C LEU A 117 -11.35 -4.89 -11.79
N GLU A 118 -11.65 -5.88 -12.62
CA GLU A 118 -12.96 -6.06 -13.24
C GLU A 118 -14.06 -6.23 -12.17
N LYS A 119 -13.85 -7.13 -11.21
CA LYS A 119 -14.80 -7.41 -10.12
C LYS A 119 -15.13 -6.19 -9.28
N HIS A 120 -14.16 -5.29 -9.10
CA HIS A 120 -14.29 -4.08 -8.29
C HIS A 120 -14.59 -2.82 -9.12
N GLY A 121 -14.79 -2.95 -10.45
CA GLY A 121 -15.12 -1.82 -11.33
C GLY A 121 -14.00 -0.79 -11.46
N ILE A 122 -12.74 -1.21 -11.33
CA ILE A 122 -11.57 -0.31 -11.38
C ILE A 122 -11.01 -0.34 -12.81
N PRO A 123 -10.92 0.81 -13.50
CA PRO A 123 -10.57 0.85 -14.93
C PRO A 123 -9.09 0.61 -15.22
N ALA A 124 -8.20 0.85 -14.25
CA ALA A 124 -6.76 0.72 -14.42
C ALA A 124 -6.09 0.31 -13.11
N ALA A 125 -5.01 -0.48 -13.21
CA ALA A 125 -4.23 -0.96 -12.07
C ALA A 125 -3.45 0.15 -11.35
N MET A 126 -3.16 1.24 -12.04
CA MET A 126 -2.29 2.32 -11.59
C MET A 126 -2.73 3.67 -12.16
N SER A 127 -2.35 4.74 -11.48
CA SER A 127 -2.47 6.10 -12.00
C SER A 127 -1.52 6.34 -13.17
N ALA A 128 -1.88 7.28 -14.05
CA ALA A 128 -1.06 7.72 -15.17
C ALA A 128 0.18 8.51 -14.73
#